data_AF-A0A316MRZ6-F1
#
_entry.id   AF-A0A316MRZ6-F1
#
_cell.length_a   1.000
_cell.length_b   1.000
_cell.length_c   1.000
_cell.angle_alpha   90.00
_cell.angle_beta   90.00
_cell.angle_gamma   90.00
#
_symmetry.space_group_name_H-M   'P 1'
#
loop_
_entity.id
_entity.type
_entity.pdbx_description
1 polymer ?
#
loop_
_entity_poly.entity_id
_entity_poly.type
_entity_poly.pdbx_seq_one_letter_code
_entity_poly.pdbx_strand_id
1 'polypeptide(L)' 'MKKNEEVHCPHGKREGSLVLCEKSAEEIGALPVWVNKEDGRIIVTPFWCAERCKLQGGEGHL' A
#
# COMPACT_ATOMS: atom_id res chain seq x y z
N MET A 1 -9.15 -6.10 25.58
CA MET A 1 -8.13 -5.64 24.62
C MET A 1 -8.63 -5.97 23.23
N LYS A 2 -9.04 -4.98 22.44
CA LYS A 2 -9.44 -5.22 21.05
C LYS A 2 -8.17 -5.70 20.33
N LYS A 3 -8.23 -6.87 19.70
CA LYS A 3 -7.20 -7.32 18.76
C LYS A 3 -6.95 -6.13 17.83
N ASN A 4 -5.68 -5.78 17.58
CA ASN A 4 -5.32 -4.97 16.43
C ASN A 4 -5.98 -5.67 15.23
N GLU A 5 -7.15 -5.20 14.81
CA GLU A 5 -7.62 -5.44 13.46
C GLU A 5 -6.57 -4.74 12.63
N GLU A 6 -5.60 -5.51 12.16
CA GLU A 6 -4.57 -5.03 11.25
C GLU A 6 -5.33 -4.36 10.11
N VAL A 7 -5.34 -3.03 10.11
CA VAL A 7 -5.96 -2.27 9.03
C VAL A 7 -5.19 -2.71 7.81
N HIS A 8 -5.79 -3.53 6.95
CA HIS A 8 -5.15 -3.96 5.73
C HIS A 8 -5.44 -2.94 4.65
N CYS A 9 -4.49 -2.73 3.74
CA CYS A 9 -4.79 -1.87 2.61
C CYS A 9 -5.95 -2.47 1.79
N PRO A 10 -7.04 -1.71 1.55
CA PRO A 10 -8.19 -2.20 0.77
C PRO A 10 -7.85 -2.44 -0.70
N HIS A 11 -6.73 -1.88 -1.16
CA HIS A 11 -6.19 -2.12 -2.50
C HIS A 11 -5.18 -3.27 -2.53
N GLY A 12 -4.91 -3.91 -1.40
CA GLY A 12 -3.91 -4.96 -1.26
C GLY A 12 -4.45 -6.32 -1.68
N LYS A 13 -3.82 -6.92 -2.69
CA LYS A 13 -4.05 -8.30 -3.10
C LYS A 13 -2.89 -9.19 -2.68
N ARG A 14 -3.19 -10.33 -2.06
CA ARG A 14 -2.18 -11.29 -1.61
C ARG A 14 -1.69 -12.13 -2.79
N GLU A 15 -0.39 -12.12 -3.01
CA GLU A 15 0.29 -12.88 -4.07
C GLU A 15 1.44 -13.65 -3.40
N GLY A 16 1.21 -14.94 -3.12
CA GLY A 16 2.13 -15.75 -2.32
C GLY A 16 2.29 -15.23 -0.89
N SER A 17 3.53 -14.86 -0.52
CA SER A 17 3.88 -14.30 0.78
C SER A 17 3.77 -12.77 0.85
N LEU A 18 3.51 -12.10 -0.27
CA LEU A 18 3.44 -10.64 -0.35
C LEU A 18 1.99 -10.16 -0.45
N VAL A 19 1.76 -8.90 -0.08
CA VAL A 19 0.54 -8.15 -0.38
C VAL A 19 0.93 -7.01 -1.30
N LEU A 20 0.35 -6.99 -2.50
CA LEU A 20 0.64 -6.02 -3.55
C LEU A 20 -0.55 -5.10 -3.75
N CYS A 21 -0.32 -3.80 -3.91
CA CYS A 21 -1.36 -2.86 -4.28
C CYS A 21 -1.82 -3.11 -5.72
N GLU A 22 -3.13 -3.20 -5.94
CA GLU A 22 -3.73 -3.27 -7.27
C GLU A 22 -3.79 -1.91 -7.97
N LYS A 23 -3.55 -0.83 -7.22
CA LYS A 23 -3.43 0.53 -7.74
C LYS A 23 -2.00 0.86 -8.13
N SER A 24 -1.84 1.67 -9.17
CA SER A 24 -0.52 2.14 -9.61
C SER A 24 0.15 3.01 -8.54
N ALA A 25 1.49 3.09 -8.61
CA ALA A 25 2.27 3.94 -7.73
C ALA A 25 1.86 5.42 -7.81
N GLU A 26 1.58 5.91 -9.03
CA GLU A 26 1.09 7.28 -9.26
C GLU A 26 -0.27 7.51 -8.58
N GLU A 27 -1.22 6.60 -8.73
CA GLU A 27 -2.56 6.73 -8.13
C GLU A 27 -2.52 6.80 -6.60
N ILE A 28 -1.69 5.97 -5.95
CA ILE A 28 -1.61 5.94 -4.48
C ILE A 28 -0.56 6.89 -3.91
N GLY A 29 0.24 7.51 -4.78
CA GLY A 29 1.29 8.42 -4.36
C GLY A 29 2.60 7.78 -3.90
N ALA A 30 2.84 6.53 -4.26
CA ALA A 30 4.06 5.83 -3.89
C ALA A 30 5.26 6.36 -4.68
N LEU A 31 6.41 6.48 -3.99
CA LEU A 31 7.67 6.81 -4.66
C LEU A 31 8.10 5.67 -5.61
N PRO A 32 8.74 5.98 -6.76
CA PRO A 32 9.20 4.95 -7.70
C PRO A 32 10.12 3.89 -7.10
N VAL A 33 10.85 4.22 -6.01
CA VAL A 33 11.71 3.26 -5.28
C VAL A 33 10.91 2.17 -4.57
N TRP A 34 9.63 2.36 -4.34
CA TRP A 34 8.73 1.37 -3.72
C TRP A 34 8.05 0.45 -4.74
N VAL A 35 8.26 0.72 -6.04
CA VAL A 35 7.72 -0.08 -7.14
C VAL A 35 8.59 -1.31 -7.37
N ASN A 36 7.96 -2.49 -7.32
CA ASN A 36 8.63 -3.70 -7.78
C ASN A 36 8.93 -3.57 -9.27
N LYS A 37 10.20 -3.72 -9.66
CA LYS A 37 10.65 -3.58 -11.06
C LYS A 37 10.12 -4.69 -11.99
N GLU A 38 9.77 -5.85 -11.45
CA GLU A 38 9.29 -6.99 -12.24
C GLU A 38 7.80 -6.87 -12.58
N ASP A 39 7.00 -6.30 -11.67
CA ASP A 39 5.54 -6.34 -11.71
C ASP A 39 4.90 -4.94 -11.76
N GLY A 40 5.68 -3.88 -11.50
CA GLY A 40 5.17 -2.50 -11.45
C GLY A 40 4.23 -2.19 -10.27
N ARG A 41 3.95 -3.19 -9.41
CA ARG A 41 3.09 -3.08 -8.24
C ARG A 41 3.87 -2.72 -6.97
N ILE A 42 3.20 -2.08 -6.01
CA ILE A 42 3.76 -1.70 -4.71
C ILE A 42 3.54 -2.81 -3.69
N ILE A 43 4.58 -3.24 -2.99
CA ILE A 43 4.42 -4.10 -1.80
C ILE A 43 3.87 -3.24 -0.67
N VAL A 44 2.68 -3.58 -0.16
CA VAL A 44 2.02 -2.82 0.91
C VAL A 44 2.06 -3.60 2.23
N THR A 45 2.44 -2.91 3.30
CA THR A 45 2.25 -3.39 4.67
C THR A 45 0.80 -3.14 5.10
N PRO A 46 0.29 -3.78 6.18
CA PRO A 46 -1.08 -3.56 6.64
C PRO A 46 -1.42 -2.06 6.73
N PHE A 47 -0.67 -1.29 7.51
CA PHE A 47 -0.94 0.13 7.75
C PHE A 47 -0.64 1.08 6.56
N TRP A 48 -0.20 0.56 5.42
CA TRP A 48 0.16 1.39 4.26
C TRP A 48 -0.94 2.39 3.90
N CYS A 49 -2.17 1.91 3.83
CA CYS A 49 -3.28 2.75 3.39
C CYS A 49 -3.77 3.73 4.45
N ALA A 50 -3.46 3.51 5.74
CA ALA A 50 -3.72 4.50 6.79
C ALA A 50 -2.68 5.62 6.79
N GLU A 51 -1.40 5.28 6.55
CA GLU A 51 -0.28 6.20 6.81
C GLU A 51 0.27 6.88 5.56
N ARG A 52 0.17 6.25 4.38
CA ARG A 52 0.95 6.63 3.19
C ARG A 52 0.14 6.74 1.89
N CYS A 53 -1.05 6.15 1.83
CA CYS A 53 -1.85 6.18 0.61
C CYS A 53 -2.59 7.52 0.45
N LYS A 54 -2.31 8.23 -0.64
CA LYS A 54 -2.95 9.53 -0.95
C LYS A 54 -4.48 9.44 -1.08
N LEU A 55 -5.00 8.26 -1.47
CA LEU A 55 -6.45 8.03 -1.60
C LEU A 55 -7.20 8.07 -0.26
N GLN A 56 -6.51 7.94 0.87
CA GLN A 56 -7.09 8.06 2.21
C GLN A 56 -6.93 9.45 2.82
N GLY A 57 -6.38 10.42 2.07
CA GLY A 57 -6.32 11.83 2.47
C GLY A 57 -5.29 12.19 3.54
N GLY A 58 -4.31 11.31 3.81
CA GLY A 58 -3.22 11.58 4.75
C GLY A 58 -2.03 12.31 4.12
N GLU A 59 -1.24 13.01 4.94
CA GLU A 59 0.03 13.67 4.60
C GLU A 59 1.12 12.62 4.24
N GLY A 60 0.92 11.94 3.11
CA GLY A 60 1.89 11.07 2.44
C GLY A 60 2.36 11.74 1.15
N HIS A 61 2.72 13.03 1.24
CA HIS A 61 3.35 13.76 0.15
C HIS A 61 4.78 14.08 0.59
N LEU A 62 5.73 13.64 -0.24
CA LEU A 62 7.18 13.80 -0.20
C LEU A 62 7.93 12.58 0.36
#